data_AF-A0A968XLK9-F1
#
_entry.id   AF-A0A968XLK9-F1
#
_cell.length_a   1.000
_cell.length_b   1.000
_cell.length_c   1.000
_cell.angle_alpha   90.00
_cell.angle_beta   90.00
_cell.angle_gamma   90.00
#
_symmetry.space_group_name_H-M   'P 1'
#
loop_
_entity.id
_entity.type
_entity.pdbx_description
1 polymer ?
#
loop_
_entity_poly.entity_id
_entity_poly.type
_entity_poly.pdbx_seq_one_letter_code
_entity_poly.pdbx_strand_id
1 'polypeptide(L)'
;MLIYEITAIVSDELIENYEKYMREQHIPDLLQTGHFVQAYFTRSGENRYRIQYFAHDQKSLDDYLQKTHRICAKILIKTFLKELKSRGRIGRF
;
A
#
# COMPACT_ATOMS: atom_id res chain seq x y z
N MET A 1 -6.99 4.41 -19.24
CA MET A 1 -6.00 4.23 -18.16
C MET A 1 -6.31 5.23 -17.06
N LEU A 2 -6.50 4.75 -15.84
CA LEU A 2 -6.86 5.59 -14.68
C LEU A 2 -5.73 5.57 -13.67
N ILE A 3 -5.52 6.69 -13.00
CA ILE A 3 -4.52 6.81 -11.94
C ILE A 3 -5.26 6.88 -10.62
N TYR A 4 -5.05 5.85 -9.79
CA TYR A 4 -5.52 5.83 -8.43
C TYR A 4 -4.38 6.23 -7.49
N GLU A 5 -4.54 7.37 -6.82
CA GLU A 5 -3.51 7.94 -5.97
C GLU A 5 -3.85 7.81 -4.49
N ILE A 6 -2.85 7.41 -3.71
CA ILE A 6 -2.92 7.27 -2.27
C ILE A 6 -1.77 8.05 -1.65
N THR A 7 -2.09 8.83 -0.61
CA THR A 7 -1.08 9.41 0.27
C THR A 7 -1.10 8.69 1.61
N ALA A 8 0.04 8.14 2.01
CA ALA A 8 0.23 7.49 3.29
C ALA A 8 1.17 8.33 4.17
N ILE A 9 0.89 8.37 5.47
CA ILE A 9 1.77 8.96 6.48
C ILE A 9 2.19 7.82 7.39
N VAL A 10 3.50 7.63 7.56
CA VAL A 10 4.09 6.53 8.30
C VAL A 10 4.98 7.12 9.40
N SER A 11 4.97 6.51 10.58
CA SER A 11 5.85 6.92 11.68
C SER A 11 7.31 6.59 11.35
N ASP A 12 8.26 7.40 11.83
CA ASP A 12 9.70 7.24 11.54
C ASP A 12 10.22 5.82 11.79
N GLU A 13 9.83 5.22 12.91
CA GLU A 13 10.25 3.87 13.34
C GLU A 13 9.78 2.75 12.38
N LEU A 14 8.77 3.04 11.55
CA LEU A 14 8.16 2.10 10.64
C LEU A 14 8.51 2.37 9.17
N ILE A 15 9.22 3.46 8.86
CA ILE A 15 9.59 3.84 7.49
C ILE A 15 10.29 2.67 6.78
N GLU A 16 11.39 2.17 7.34
CA GLU A 16 12.21 1.15 6.65
C GLU A 16 11.41 -0.13 6.40
N ASN A 17 10.66 -0.58 7.41
CA ASN A 17 9.82 -1.77 7.29
C ASN A 17 8.69 -1.57 6.27
N TYR A 18 8.13 -0.36 6.21
CA TYR A 18 7.05 -0.02 5.29
C TYR A 18 7.56 0.07 3.86
N GLU A 19 8.67 0.75 3.60
CA GLU A 19 9.30 0.82 2.29
C GLU A 19 9.66 -0.59 1.77
N LYS A 20 10.24 -1.42 2.64
CA LYS A 20 10.57 -2.80 2.32
C LYS A 20 9.31 -3.62 1.98
N TYR A 21 8.28 -3.56 2.83
CA TYR A 21 7.02 -4.26 2.58
C TYR A 21 6.33 -3.80 1.29
N MET A 22 6.30 -2.50 1.02
CA MET A 22 5.73 -1.94 -0.21
C MET A 22 6.45 -2.48 -1.44
N ARG A 23 7.79 -2.50 -1.43
CA ARG A 23 8.60 -2.88 -2.58
C ARG A 23 8.69 -4.39 -2.81
N GLU A 24 8.80 -5.18 -1.74
CA GLU A 24 9.06 -6.62 -1.83
C GLU A 24 7.79 -7.47 -1.84
N GLN A 25 6.69 -7.00 -1.25
CA GLN A 25 5.44 -7.76 -1.18
C GLN A 25 4.29 -7.00 -1.81
N HIS A 26 3.90 -5.86 -1.25
CA HIS A 26 2.61 -5.25 -1.57
C HIS A 26 2.46 -4.87 -3.04
N ILE A 27 3.43 -4.15 -3.62
CA ILE A 27 3.36 -3.73 -5.03
C ILE A 27 3.44 -4.94 -5.97
N PRO A 28 4.39 -5.90 -5.81
CA PRO A 28 4.41 -7.11 -6.61
C PRO A 28 3.11 -7.93 -6.56
N ASP A 29 2.57 -8.19 -5.36
CA ASP A 29 1.30 -8.92 -5.18
C ASP A 29 0.15 -8.18 -5.86
N LEU A 30 0.09 -6.85 -5.71
CA LEU A 30 -0.96 -6.02 -6.28
C LEU A 30 -0.88 -5.97 -7.81
N LEU A 31 0.32 -5.93 -8.40
CA LEU A 31 0.51 -6.06 -9.85
C LEU A 31 0.18 -7.47 -10.36
N GLN A 32 0.45 -8.53 -9.57
CA GLN A 32 0.05 -9.90 -9.93
C GLN A 32 -1.47 -10.09 -10.01
N THR A 33 -2.26 -9.27 -9.32
CA THR A 33 -3.73 -9.33 -9.46
C THR A 33 -4.22 -9.01 -10.87
N GLY A 34 -3.39 -8.38 -11.71
CA GLY A 34 -3.72 -8.01 -13.09
C GLY A 34 -4.69 -6.82 -13.22
N HIS A 35 -5.12 -6.22 -12.10
CA HIS A 35 -5.97 -5.04 -12.10
C HIS A 35 -5.19 -3.75 -12.41
N PHE A 36 -3.88 -3.77 -12.19
CA PHE A 36 -2.99 -2.63 -12.37
C PHE A 36 -1.83 -2.96 -13.29
N VAL A 37 -1.53 -2.04 -14.21
CA VAL A 37 -0.41 -2.11 -15.15
C VAL A 37 0.89 -1.75 -14.45
N GLN A 38 0.83 -0.75 -13.58
CA GLN A 38 2.01 -0.12 -13.00
C GLN A 38 1.69 0.52 -11.67
N ALA A 39 2.69 0.58 -10.80
CA ALA A 39 2.64 1.31 -9.55
C ALA A 39 3.87 2.22 -9.44
N TYR A 40 3.67 3.45 -8.97
CA TYR A 40 4.76 4.33 -8.57
C TYR A 40 4.67 4.55 -7.07
N PHE A 41 5.77 4.28 -6.39
CA PHE A 41 5.94 4.53 -4.96
C PHE A 41 7.00 5.60 -4.79
N THR A 42 6.59 6.78 -4.33
CA THR A 42 7.48 7.95 -4.17
C THR A 42 7.37 8.50 -2.76
N ARG A 43 8.51 8.82 -2.16
CA ARG A 43 8.55 9.57 -0.90
C ARG A 43 8.33 11.06 -1.19
N SER A 44 7.25 11.60 -0.64
CA SER A 44 6.80 13.00 -0.83
C SER A 44 7.17 13.91 0.34
N GLY A 45 7.82 13.37 1.38
CA GLY A 45 8.31 14.12 2.55
C GLY A 45 8.96 13.19 3.59
N GLU A 46 9.35 13.73 4.74
CA GLU A 46 10.05 12.95 5.80
C GLU A 46 9.28 11.70 6.23
N ASN A 47 7.95 11.77 6.28
CA ASN A 47 7.08 10.66 6.71
C ASN A 47 5.89 10.42 5.79
N ARG A 48 5.95 10.97 4.58
CA ARG A 48 4.82 10.97 3.64
C ARG A 48 5.19 10.23 2.38
N TYR A 49 4.37 9.26 2.02
CA TYR A 49 4.50 8.47 0.81
C TYR A 49 3.33 8.75 -0.11
N ARG A 50 3.64 8.86 -1.39
CA ARG A 50 2.68 8.97 -2.47
C ARG A 50 2.78 7.71 -3.29
N ILE A 51 1.67 6.98 -3.38
CA ILE A 51 1.56 5.77 -4.19
C ILE A 51 0.54 6.04 -5.30
N GLN A 52 0.92 5.74 -6.53
CA GLN A 52 0.07 5.90 -7.70
C GLN A 52 -0.05 4.58 -8.41
N TYR A 53 -1.26 4.06 -8.50
CA TYR A 53 -1.58 2.81 -9.20
C TYR A 53 -2.26 3.11 -10.52
N PHE A 54 -1.77 2.50 -11.58
CA PHE A 54 -2.24 2.71 -12.95
C PHE A 54 -3.15 1.54 -13.32
N ALA A 55 -4.46 1.76 -13.22
CA ALA A 55 -5.46 0.77 -13.61
C ALA A 55 -5.70 0.82 -15.13
N HIS A 56 -5.98 -0.35 -15.71
CA HIS A 56 -6.31 -0.47 -17.13
C HIS A 56 -7.55 0.37 -17.48
N ASP A 57 -8.61 0.21 -16.69
CA ASP A 57 -9.93 0.76 -16.92
C ASP A 57 -10.71 0.93 -15.60
N GLN A 58 -11.85 1.62 -15.68
CA GLN A 58 -12.71 1.92 -14.53
C GLN A 58 -13.24 0.64 -13.87
N LYS A 59 -13.58 -0.39 -14.66
CA LYS A 59 -14.10 -1.66 -14.14
C LYS A 59 -13.05 -2.42 -13.34
N SER A 60 -11.79 -2.42 -13.79
CA SER A 60 -10.68 -3.01 -13.04
C SER A 60 -10.46 -2.32 -11.69
N LEU A 61 -10.60 -0.99 -11.65
CA LEU A 61 -10.53 -0.23 -10.40
C LEU A 61 -11.74 -0.50 -9.50
N ASP A 62 -12.95 -0.52 -10.06
CA ASP A 62 -14.18 -0.85 -9.33
C ASP A 62 -14.15 -2.27 -8.77
N ASP A 63 -13.71 -3.27 -9.53
CA ASP A 63 -13.53 -4.65 -9.08
C ASP A 63 -12.54 -4.73 -7.92
N TYR A 64 -11.42 -4.00 -8.01
CA TYR A 64 -10.45 -3.90 -6.92
C TYR A 64 -11.06 -3.23 -5.68
N LEU A 65 -11.77 -2.11 -5.85
CA LEU A 65 -12.40 -1.37 -4.75
C LEU A 65 -13.59 -2.13 -4.12
N GLN A 66 -14.29 -2.96 -4.89
CA GLN A 66 -15.39 -3.79 -4.40
C GLN A 66 -14.89 -5.04 -3.69
N LYS A 67 -13.87 -5.72 -4.22
CA LYS A 67 -13.26 -6.88 -3.54
C LYS A 67 -12.45 -6.46 -2.30
N THR A 68 -11.85 -5.28 -2.36
CA THR A 68 -11.00 -4.70 -1.30
C THR A 68 -11.76 -3.62 -0.50
N HIS A 69 -13.10 -3.74 -0.43
CA HIS A 69 -14.00 -2.72 0.10
C HIS A 69 -13.58 -2.22 1.50
N ARG A 70 -13.36 -0.89 1.59
CA ARG A 70 -13.11 -0.01 2.78
C ARG A 70 -11.67 0.51 3.01
N ILE A 71 -10.72 0.28 2.10
CA ILE A 71 -9.31 0.18 2.49
C ILE A 71 -8.35 0.80 1.48
N CYS A 72 -8.16 2.12 1.46
CA CYS A 72 -7.07 2.64 0.62
C CYS A 72 -6.04 3.48 1.37
N ALA A 73 -6.41 4.23 2.41
CA ALA A 73 -5.41 4.88 3.27
C ALA A 73 -5.32 4.25 4.67
N LYS A 74 -6.47 4.03 5.33
CA LYS A 74 -6.50 3.65 6.75
C LYS A 74 -6.10 2.21 7.02
N ILE A 75 -6.39 1.27 6.12
CA ILE A 75 -6.11 -0.15 6.39
C ILE A 75 -4.87 -0.70 5.69
N LEU A 76 -4.21 0.06 4.81
CA LEU A 76 -2.80 -0.21 4.52
C LEU A 76 -1.97 -0.17 5.81
N ILE A 77 -2.18 0.87 6.64
CA ILE A 77 -1.54 1.00 7.96
C ILE A 77 -2.05 -0.06 8.94
N LYS A 78 -3.37 -0.30 9.05
CA LYS A 78 -3.88 -1.32 9.99
C LYS A 78 -3.47 -2.75 9.63
N THR A 79 -3.48 -3.11 8.34
CA THR A 79 -3.03 -4.43 7.87
C THR A 79 -1.54 -4.58 8.06
N PHE A 80 -0.75 -3.55 7.75
CA PHE A 80 0.68 -3.53 8.04
C PHE A 80 0.99 -3.66 9.55
N LEU A 81 0.28 -2.91 10.41
CA LEU A 81 0.40 -3.04 11.87
C LEU A 81 -0.03 -4.42 12.37
N LYS A 82 -1.02 -5.05 11.72
CA LYS A 82 -1.48 -6.40 12.06
C LYS A 82 -0.47 -7.47 11.62
N GLU A 83 0.12 -7.33 10.42
CA GLU A 83 1.24 -8.16 9.92
C GLU A 83 2.48 -8.03 10.82
N LEU A 84 2.85 -6.79 11.22
CA LEU A 84 3.96 -6.56 12.15
C LEU A 84 3.71 -7.18 13.52
N LYS A 85 2.48 -7.07 14.07
CA LYS A 85 2.10 -7.77 15.30
C LYS A 85 2.13 -9.29 15.14
N SER A 86 1.71 -9.82 13.99
CA SER A 86 1.68 -11.26 13.74
C SER A 86 3.06 -11.87 13.51
N ARG A 87 4.04 -11.08 13.02
CA ARG A 87 5.42 -11.52 12.76
C ARG A 87 6.38 -11.34 13.95
N GLY A 88 5.89 -10.98 15.14
CA GLY A 88 6.67 -11.16 16.37
C GLY A 88 7.92 -10.28 16.52
N ARG A 89 7.87 -9.00 16.12
CA ARG A 89 8.84 -7.98 16.56
C ARG A 89 8.13 -6.73 17.05
N ILE A 90 7.41 -6.85 18.15
CA ILE A 90 7.20 -5.70 19.03
C ILE A 90 7.46 -6.21 20.45
N GLY A 91 8.74 -6.19 20.83
CA GLY A 91 9.09 -6.09 22.24
C GLY A 91 8.47 -4.80 22.77
N ARG A 92 7.84 -4.93 23.94
CA ARG A 92 7.28 -3.83 24.76
C ARG A 92 8.12 -2.56 24.64
N PHE A 93 7.46 -1.45 24.32
CA PHE A 93 7.69 -0.17 24.98
C PHE A 93 6.33 0.52 25.17
#